data_AF-A0A1D6PMX2-F1
#
_entry.id   AF-A0A1D6PMX2-F1
#
_cell.length_a   1.000
_cell.length_b   1.000
_cell.length_c   1.000
_cell.angle_alpha   90.00
_cell.angle_beta   90.00
_cell.angle_gamma   90.00
#
_symmetry.space_group_name_H-M   'P 1'
#
loop_
_entity.id
_entity.type
_entity.pdbx_description
1 polymer ?
#
loop_
_entity_poly.entity_id
_entity_poly.type
_entity_poly.pdbx_seq_one_letter_code
_entity_poly.pdbx_strand_id
1 'polypeptide(L)'
;MDQAADSSELLRRIEELQREKDEKQNSLELLLRRIEGLQYEMDEKVDLVEVLTRQVENLQRERDELRKDIEQLCMQQAGPGYVSVATRMLTQRTAALEQDIENLQKKLGGCLRENQNLQEELAEAYRIKSQLAELHGAALSKNKDLEKQVRFFQSSVAQAFAERDSSLMECEKAKEREEAVSRKFADFEERMREYQSEIDEQKHLNDDLQRELTELKAHTELSLKVILKFYDLRCRDSGCSSSLTIEEKCSILLGDSADNWSFSSDGGTSTLKYIVNHPYPL
;
A
#
# COMPACT_ATOMS: atom_id res chain seq x y z
N MET A 1 -6.85 -76.39 -132.05
CA MET A 1 -8.02 -76.35 -131.14
C MET A 1 -8.07 -75.06 -130.33
N ASP A 2 -6.97 -74.43 -129.95
CA ASP A 2 -7.06 -73.37 -128.92
C ASP A 2 -7.12 -71.92 -129.39
N GLN A 3 -6.99 -71.64 -130.68
CA GLN A 3 -7.14 -70.26 -131.18
C GLN A 3 -8.58 -69.73 -131.03
N ALA A 4 -9.57 -70.61 -130.88
CA ALA A 4 -10.97 -70.23 -130.79
C ALA A 4 -11.41 -69.73 -129.39
N ALA A 5 -10.68 -70.07 -128.32
CA ALA A 5 -11.00 -69.60 -126.96
C ALA A 5 -10.21 -68.34 -126.59
N ASP A 6 -8.91 -68.29 -126.94
CA ASP A 6 -8.00 -67.18 -126.63
C ASP A 6 -8.38 -65.90 -127.41
N SER A 7 -8.85 -66.05 -128.66
CA SER A 7 -9.34 -64.93 -129.47
C SER A 7 -10.68 -64.37 -128.97
N SER A 8 -11.52 -65.16 -128.29
CA SER A 8 -12.82 -64.71 -127.81
C SER A 8 -12.71 -63.89 -126.52
N GLU A 9 -11.74 -64.18 -125.66
CA GLU A 9 -11.50 -63.46 -124.40
C GLU A 9 -10.74 -62.15 -124.64
N LEU A 10 -9.77 -62.15 -125.57
CA LEU A 10 -9.13 -60.95 -126.09
C LEU A 10 -10.13 -59.98 -126.73
N LEU A 11 -11.08 -60.47 -127.54
CA LEU A 11 -12.15 -59.64 -128.14
C LEU A 11 -13.08 -59.02 -127.08
N ARG A 12 -13.49 -59.80 -126.07
CA ARG A 12 -14.33 -59.29 -124.97
C ARG A 12 -13.60 -58.21 -124.17
N ARG A 13 -12.28 -58.36 -123.95
CA ARG A 13 -11.46 -57.37 -123.26
C ARG A 13 -11.25 -56.10 -124.08
N ILE A 14 -11.08 -56.21 -125.39
CA ILE A 14 -11.05 -55.06 -126.30
C ILE A 14 -12.39 -54.35 -126.28
N GLU A 15 -13.52 -55.06 -126.36
CA GLU A 15 -14.85 -54.46 -126.31
C GLU A 15 -15.14 -53.76 -124.96
N GLU A 16 -14.69 -54.31 -123.83
CA GLU A 16 -14.76 -53.64 -122.52
C GLU A 16 -13.91 -52.36 -122.48
N LEU A 17 -12.67 -52.42 -122.94
CA LEU A 17 -11.78 -51.25 -123.01
C LEU A 17 -12.30 -50.19 -124.00
N GLN A 18 -12.95 -50.62 -125.09
CA GLN A 18 -13.61 -49.74 -126.04
C GLN A 18 -14.79 -49.02 -125.38
N ARG A 19 -15.63 -49.74 -124.62
CA ARG A 19 -16.74 -49.17 -123.85
C ARG A 19 -16.25 -48.20 -122.78
N GLU A 20 -15.22 -48.57 -122.03
CA GLU A 20 -14.63 -47.71 -120.99
C GLU A 20 -13.99 -46.46 -121.60
N LYS A 21 -13.35 -46.59 -122.77
CA LYS A 21 -12.82 -45.45 -123.54
C LYS A 21 -13.96 -44.53 -123.96
N ASP A 22 -15.05 -45.05 -124.50
CA ASP A 22 -16.18 -44.24 -124.97
C ASP A 22 -16.92 -43.57 -123.80
N GLU A 23 -17.05 -44.25 -122.65
CA GLU A 23 -17.58 -43.68 -121.41
C GLU A 23 -16.70 -42.55 -120.87
N LYS A 24 -15.37 -42.73 -120.89
CA LYS A 24 -14.42 -41.68 -120.51
C LYS A 24 -14.40 -40.53 -121.52
N GLN A 25 -14.54 -40.82 -122.80
CA GLN A 25 -14.65 -39.82 -123.87
C GLN A 25 -15.89 -38.94 -123.68
N ASN A 26 -17.04 -39.56 -123.41
CA ASN A 26 -18.29 -38.86 -123.10
C ASN A 26 -18.18 -38.04 -121.81
N SER A 27 -17.53 -38.60 -120.78
CA SER A 27 -17.30 -37.88 -119.52
C SER A 27 -16.39 -36.66 -119.71
N LEU A 28 -15.36 -36.79 -120.54
CA LEU A 28 -14.47 -35.70 -120.90
C LEU A 28 -15.21 -34.60 -121.66
N GLU A 29 -16.07 -34.96 -122.61
CA GLU A 29 -16.87 -33.99 -123.36
C GLU A 29 -17.86 -33.23 -122.45
N LEU A 30 -18.46 -33.92 -121.48
CA LEU A 30 -19.34 -33.29 -120.49
C LEU A 30 -18.58 -32.31 -119.59
N LEU A 31 -17.36 -32.68 -119.15
CA LEU A 31 -16.49 -31.82 -118.36
C LEU A 31 -16.02 -30.59 -119.16
N LEU A 32 -15.70 -30.75 -120.45
CA LEU A 32 -15.34 -29.64 -121.33
C LEU A 32 -16.48 -28.64 -121.47
N ARG A 33 -17.71 -29.10 -121.73
CA ARG A 33 -18.89 -28.21 -121.78
C ARG A 33 -19.14 -27.51 -120.44
N ARG A 34 -18.87 -28.19 -119.31
CA ARG A 34 -19.00 -27.57 -117.98
C ARG A 34 -17.93 -26.50 -117.75
N ILE A 35 -16.69 -26.74 -118.18
CA ILE A 35 -15.60 -25.76 -118.10
C ILE A 35 -15.92 -24.55 -118.96
N GLU A 36 -16.38 -24.73 -120.20
CA GLU A 36 -16.80 -23.64 -121.08
C GLU A 36 -17.94 -22.82 -120.46
N GLY A 37 -18.95 -23.48 -119.87
CA GLY A 37 -20.04 -22.79 -119.17
C GLY A 37 -19.56 -22.00 -117.95
N LEU A 38 -18.67 -22.57 -117.14
CA LEU A 38 -18.07 -21.87 -115.99
C LEU A 38 -17.17 -20.71 -116.44
N GLN A 39 -16.51 -20.82 -117.59
CA GLN A 39 -15.69 -19.76 -118.14
C GLN A 39 -16.54 -18.58 -118.60
N TYR A 40 -17.69 -18.84 -119.23
CA TYR A 40 -18.64 -17.79 -119.58
C TYR A 40 -19.24 -17.10 -118.34
N GLU A 41 -19.62 -17.88 -117.31
CA GLU A 41 -20.07 -17.31 -116.02
C GLU A 41 -18.98 -16.49 -115.32
N MET A 42 -17.72 -16.88 -115.45
CA MET A 42 -16.59 -16.14 -114.90
C MET A 42 -16.38 -14.82 -115.64
N ASP A 43 -16.42 -14.84 -116.97
CA ASP A 43 -16.27 -13.63 -117.80
C ASP A 43 -17.39 -12.62 -117.52
N GLU A 44 -18.64 -13.07 -117.39
CA GLU A 44 -19.77 -12.19 -117.02
C GLU A 44 -19.61 -11.58 -115.62
N LYS A 45 -19.07 -12.36 -114.66
CA LYS A 45 -18.77 -11.85 -113.32
C LYS A 45 -17.61 -10.85 -113.34
N VAL A 46 -16.61 -11.05 -114.20
CA VAL A 46 -15.50 -10.10 -114.37
C VAL A 46 -16.04 -8.77 -114.90
N ASP A 47 -16.90 -8.79 -115.92
CA ASP A 47 -17.55 -7.60 -116.46
C ASP A 47 -18.40 -6.89 -115.38
N LEU A 48 -19.16 -7.64 -114.58
CA LEU A 48 -19.94 -7.09 -113.48
C LEU A 48 -19.05 -6.43 -112.40
N VAL A 49 -17.92 -7.06 -112.06
CA VAL A 49 -16.95 -6.49 -111.11
C VAL A 49 -16.37 -5.18 -111.64
N GLU A 50 -16.05 -5.09 -112.93
CA GLU A 50 -15.60 -3.83 -113.53
C GLU A 50 -16.66 -2.72 -113.43
N VAL A 51 -17.91 -3.04 -113.75
CA VAL A 51 -19.03 -2.08 -113.67
C VAL A 51 -19.22 -1.58 -112.23
N LEU A 52 -19.24 -2.51 -111.26
CA LEU A 52 -19.38 -2.16 -109.84
C LEU A 52 -18.20 -1.32 -109.34
N THR A 53 -16.98 -1.64 -109.79
CA THR A 53 -15.78 -0.87 -109.42
C THR A 53 -15.89 0.58 -109.90
N ARG A 54 -16.28 0.80 -111.17
CA ARG A 54 -16.52 2.14 -111.72
C ARG A 54 -17.63 2.89 -110.95
N GLN A 55 -18.68 2.18 -110.52
CA GLN A 55 -19.76 2.78 -109.75
C GLN A 55 -19.31 3.22 -108.35
N VAL A 56 -18.48 2.41 -107.67
CA VAL A 56 -17.89 2.78 -106.38
C VAL A 56 -17.00 4.02 -106.50
N GLU A 57 -16.17 4.08 -107.54
CA GLU A 57 -15.31 5.25 -107.80
C GLU A 57 -16.13 6.52 -108.05
N ASN A 58 -17.24 6.43 -108.79
CA ASN A 58 -18.15 7.55 -109.00
C ASN A 58 -18.77 8.04 -107.68
N LEU A 59 -19.31 7.13 -106.87
CA LEU A 59 -19.92 7.46 -105.57
C LEU A 59 -18.90 8.06 -104.59
N GLN A 60 -17.65 7.58 -104.62
CA GLN A 60 -16.58 8.16 -103.80
C GLN A 60 -16.30 9.62 -104.19
N ARG A 61 -16.26 9.92 -105.49
CA ARG A 61 -16.11 11.30 -105.98
C ARG A 61 -17.27 12.19 -105.56
N GLU A 62 -18.52 11.75 -105.75
CA GLU A 62 -19.71 12.51 -105.32
C GLU A 62 -19.70 12.77 -103.81
N ARG A 63 -19.31 11.79 -102.99
CA ARG A 63 -19.19 11.95 -101.53
C ARG A 63 -18.13 12.99 -101.17
N ASP A 64 -17.00 13.01 -101.88
CA ASP A 64 -15.94 14.00 -101.65
C ASP A 64 -16.37 15.42 -102.08
N GLU A 65 -17.15 15.56 -103.14
CA GLU A 65 -17.71 16.85 -103.57
C GLU A 65 -18.75 17.37 -102.58
N LEU A 66 -19.72 16.54 -102.18
CA LEU A 66 -20.73 16.91 -101.18
C LEU A 66 -20.10 17.33 -99.85
N ARG A 67 -19.00 16.68 -99.44
CA ARG A 67 -18.26 17.07 -98.24
C ARG A 67 -17.70 18.49 -98.35
N LYS A 68 -17.10 18.84 -99.49
CA LYS A 68 -16.57 20.19 -99.74
C LYS A 68 -17.69 21.23 -99.74
N ASP A 69 -18.82 20.91 -100.34
CA ASP A 69 -19.99 21.81 -100.36
C ASP A 69 -20.55 22.06 -98.95
N ILE A 70 -20.64 21.02 -98.12
CA ILE A 70 -21.05 21.15 -96.71
C ILE A 70 -20.07 22.04 -95.95
N GLU A 71 -18.76 21.82 -96.10
CA GLU A 71 -17.73 22.65 -95.46
C GLU A 71 -17.86 24.12 -95.90
N GLN A 72 -18.09 24.37 -97.18
CA GLN A 72 -18.29 25.71 -97.73
C GLN A 72 -19.57 26.37 -97.23
N LEU A 73 -20.70 25.64 -97.19
CA LEU A 73 -21.98 26.14 -96.66
C LEU A 73 -21.87 26.49 -95.17
N CYS A 74 -21.20 25.65 -94.38
CA CYS A 74 -20.93 25.94 -92.97
C CYS A 74 -20.10 27.21 -92.79
N MET A 75 -19.08 27.43 -93.62
CA MET A 75 -18.29 28.67 -93.61
C MET A 75 -19.10 29.90 -94.05
N GLN A 76 -19.98 29.76 -95.05
CA GLN A 76 -20.84 30.86 -95.53
C GLN A 76 -21.91 31.24 -94.50
N GLN A 77 -22.57 30.25 -93.88
CA GLN A 77 -23.65 30.47 -92.91
C GLN A 77 -23.14 31.00 -91.55
N ALA A 78 -21.90 30.72 -91.19
CA ALA A 78 -21.26 31.29 -90.01
C ALA A 78 -21.23 32.84 -90.05
N GLY A 79 -21.27 33.47 -91.23
CA GLY A 79 -21.13 34.92 -91.36
C GLY A 79 -19.74 35.41 -90.91
N PRO A 80 -19.33 36.63 -91.31
CA PRO A 80 -17.97 37.12 -91.05
C PRO A 80 -17.57 37.23 -89.56
N GLY A 81 -18.55 37.21 -88.65
CA GLY A 81 -18.35 37.42 -87.21
C GLY A 81 -18.27 36.14 -86.36
N TYR A 82 -18.83 35.01 -86.78
CA TYR A 82 -18.98 33.82 -85.92
C TYR A 82 -17.65 33.28 -85.40
N VAL A 83 -16.63 33.17 -86.26
CA VAL A 83 -15.30 32.69 -85.85
C VAL A 83 -14.72 33.63 -84.78
N SER A 84 -14.86 34.95 -84.93
CA SER A 84 -14.36 35.90 -83.94
C SER A 84 -15.10 35.83 -82.60
N VAL A 85 -16.43 35.64 -82.62
CA VAL A 85 -17.26 35.52 -81.41
C VAL A 85 -17.01 34.20 -80.70
N ALA A 86 -16.96 33.09 -81.44
CA ALA A 86 -16.66 31.76 -80.91
C ALA A 86 -15.25 31.72 -80.28
N THR A 87 -14.24 32.26 -80.98
CA THR A 87 -12.88 32.38 -80.42
C THR A 87 -12.87 33.22 -79.16
N ARG A 88 -13.54 34.39 -79.14
CA ARG A 88 -13.61 35.24 -77.93
C ARG A 88 -14.26 34.52 -76.76
N MET A 89 -15.37 33.80 -76.98
CA MET A 89 -16.04 33.03 -75.94
C MET A 89 -15.15 31.89 -75.42
N LEU A 90 -14.48 31.16 -76.33
CA LEU A 90 -13.54 30.10 -75.96
C LEU A 90 -12.38 30.66 -75.14
N THR A 91 -11.73 31.74 -75.58
CA THR A 91 -10.64 32.39 -74.84
C THR A 91 -11.09 32.85 -73.46
N GLN A 92 -12.27 33.48 -73.35
CA GLN A 92 -12.80 33.93 -72.06
C GLN A 92 -13.10 32.73 -71.13
N ARG A 93 -13.69 31.67 -71.66
CA ARG A 93 -13.97 30.45 -70.89
C ARG A 93 -12.68 29.75 -70.44
N THR A 94 -11.68 29.66 -71.31
CA THR A 94 -10.35 29.10 -70.98
C THR A 94 -9.69 29.91 -69.87
N ALA A 95 -9.64 31.24 -69.99
CA ALA A 95 -9.06 32.10 -68.95
C ALA A 95 -9.78 31.98 -67.59
N ALA A 96 -11.12 31.90 -67.60
CA ALA A 96 -11.90 31.69 -66.38
C ALA A 96 -11.59 30.33 -65.73
N LEU A 97 -11.51 29.26 -66.54
CA LEU A 97 -11.15 27.93 -66.04
C LEU A 97 -9.71 27.86 -65.51
N GLU A 98 -8.76 28.53 -66.17
CA GLU A 98 -7.37 28.63 -65.70
C GLU A 98 -7.30 29.32 -64.33
N GLN A 99 -8.05 30.42 -64.16
CA GLN A 99 -8.13 31.12 -62.87
C GLN A 99 -8.77 30.24 -61.78
N ASP A 100 -9.83 29.50 -62.11
CA ASP A 100 -10.48 28.57 -61.19
C ASP A 100 -9.52 27.42 -60.78
N ILE A 101 -8.75 26.89 -61.72
CA ILE A 101 -7.72 25.88 -61.46
C ILE A 101 -6.66 26.43 -60.50
N GLU A 102 -6.15 27.64 -60.76
CA GLU A 102 -5.15 28.28 -59.90
C GLU A 102 -5.71 28.51 -58.47
N ASN A 103 -6.95 28.97 -58.36
CA ASN A 103 -7.62 29.18 -57.09
C ASN A 103 -7.82 27.86 -56.32
N LEU A 104 -8.22 26.78 -57.00
CA LEU A 104 -8.37 25.46 -56.40
C LEU A 104 -7.03 24.89 -55.95
N GLN A 105 -5.96 25.08 -56.73
CA GLN A 105 -4.61 24.67 -56.34
C GLN A 105 -4.13 25.41 -55.09
N LYS A 106 -4.37 26.73 -54.99
CA LYS A 106 -4.05 27.50 -53.78
C LYS A 106 -4.81 27.00 -52.55
N LYS A 107 -6.12 26.73 -52.69
CA LYS A 107 -6.95 26.16 -51.61
C LYS A 107 -6.47 24.77 -51.19
N LEU A 108 -6.12 23.91 -52.16
CA LEU A 108 -5.57 22.59 -51.89
C LEU A 108 -4.24 22.68 -51.11
N GLY A 109 -3.34 23.57 -51.52
CA GLY A 109 -2.09 23.83 -50.80
C GLY A 109 -2.29 24.42 -49.39
N GLY A 110 -3.37 25.17 -49.16
CA GLY A 110 -3.80 25.60 -47.82
C GLY A 110 -4.25 24.41 -46.98
N CYS A 111 -5.18 23.61 -47.50
CA CYS A 111 -5.74 22.43 -46.83
C CYS A 111 -4.66 21.39 -46.48
N LEU A 112 -3.69 21.16 -47.38
CA LEU A 112 -2.59 20.23 -47.11
C LEU A 112 -1.69 20.70 -45.95
N ARG A 113 -1.41 21.99 -45.85
CA ARG A 113 -0.63 22.55 -44.73
C ARG A 113 -1.41 22.48 -43.41
N GLU A 114 -2.69 22.81 -43.42
CA GLU A 114 -3.55 22.68 -42.24
C GLU A 114 -3.63 21.22 -41.77
N ASN A 115 -3.79 20.27 -42.70
CA ASN A 115 -3.78 18.84 -42.37
C ASN A 115 -2.45 18.41 -41.72
N GLN A 116 -1.31 18.87 -42.25
CA GLN A 116 -0.01 18.59 -41.66
C GLN A 116 0.11 19.19 -40.24
N ASN A 117 -0.31 20.44 -40.04
CA ASN A 117 -0.28 21.07 -38.72
C ASN A 117 -1.14 20.29 -37.71
N LEU A 118 -2.35 19.87 -38.11
CA LEU A 118 -3.23 19.07 -37.25
C LEU A 118 -2.63 17.70 -36.91
N GLN A 119 -1.88 17.08 -37.84
CA GLN A 119 -1.17 15.84 -37.56
C GLN A 119 -0.05 16.03 -36.53
N GLU A 120 0.68 17.15 -36.60
CA GLU A 120 1.71 17.50 -35.62
C GLU A 120 1.10 17.79 -34.24
N GLU A 121 0.02 18.57 -34.17
CA GLU A 121 -0.72 18.83 -32.94
C GLU A 121 -1.28 17.54 -32.31
N LEU A 122 -1.82 16.63 -33.13
CA LEU A 122 -2.31 15.34 -32.67
C LEU A 122 -1.18 14.47 -32.11
N ALA A 123 -0.02 14.46 -32.79
CA ALA A 123 1.15 13.71 -32.32
C ALA A 123 1.65 14.24 -30.97
N GLU A 124 1.74 15.56 -30.78
CA GLU A 124 2.14 16.14 -29.50
C GLU A 124 1.09 15.88 -28.41
N ALA A 125 -0.20 15.95 -28.73
CA ALA A 125 -1.27 15.61 -27.79
C ALA A 125 -1.15 14.16 -27.29
N TYR A 126 -0.84 13.20 -28.17
CA TYR A 126 -0.58 11.82 -27.77
C TYR A 126 0.69 11.68 -26.92
N ARG A 127 1.74 12.43 -27.23
CA ARG A 127 2.98 12.46 -26.44
C ARG A 127 2.73 12.94 -25.01
N ILE A 128 2.04 14.07 -24.86
CA ILE A 128 1.63 14.64 -23.56
C ILE A 128 0.73 13.66 -22.81
N LYS A 129 -0.24 13.04 -23.49
CA LYS A 129 -1.12 12.02 -22.88
C LYS A 129 -0.33 10.85 -22.29
N SER A 130 0.69 10.36 -22.98
CA SER A 130 1.56 9.29 -22.48
C SER A 130 2.32 9.72 -21.24
N GLN A 131 2.94 10.90 -21.27
CA GLN A 131 3.67 11.45 -20.12
C GLN A 131 2.76 11.63 -18.90
N LEU A 132 1.53 12.10 -19.11
CA LEU A 132 0.55 12.26 -18.05
C LEU A 132 0.15 10.91 -17.44
N ALA A 133 -0.01 9.86 -18.25
CA ALA A 133 -0.30 8.52 -17.77
C ALA A 133 0.84 7.95 -16.90
N GLU A 134 2.09 8.16 -17.31
CA GLU A 134 3.28 7.75 -16.53
C GLU A 134 3.35 8.50 -15.20
N LEU A 135 3.20 9.83 -15.20
CA LEU A 135 3.19 10.65 -13.99
C LEU A 135 2.05 10.25 -13.04
N HIS A 136 0.86 9.98 -13.58
CA HIS A 136 -0.28 9.51 -12.81
C HIS A 136 0.01 8.14 -12.16
N GLY A 137 0.60 7.21 -12.92
CA GLY A 137 1.02 5.90 -12.41
C GLY A 137 2.04 6.01 -11.28
N ALA A 138 3.06 6.86 -11.44
CA ALA A 138 4.08 7.11 -10.43
C ALA A 138 3.47 7.72 -9.14
N ALA A 139 2.57 8.70 -9.30
CA ALA A 139 1.86 9.32 -8.19
C ALA A 139 0.98 8.30 -7.43
N LEU A 140 0.25 7.44 -8.14
CA LEU A 140 -0.55 6.37 -7.54
C LEU A 140 0.32 5.37 -6.76
N SER A 141 1.47 4.97 -7.31
CA SER A 141 2.40 4.08 -6.62
C SER A 141 2.92 4.70 -5.32
N LYS A 142 3.36 5.97 -5.38
CA LYS A 142 3.83 6.70 -4.20
C LYS A 142 2.72 6.85 -3.15
N ASN A 143 1.48 7.11 -3.57
CA ASN A 143 0.35 7.22 -2.65
C ASN A 143 0.09 5.89 -1.93
N LYS A 144 0.10 4.76 -2.65
CA LYS A 144 -0.02 3.42 -2.04
C LYS A 144 1.06 3.16 -0.98
N ASP A 145 2.29 3.61 -1.20
CA ASP A 145 3.36 3.42 -0.23
C ASP A 145 3.21 4.33 1.00
N LEU A 146 2.76 5.58 0.81
CA LEU A 146 2.40 6.47 1.92
C LEU A 146 1.24 5.91 2.74
N GLU A 147 0.20 5.36 2.11
CA GLU A 147 -0.91 4.71 2.80
C GLU A 147 -0.43 3.53 3.67
N LYS A 148 0.52 2.72 3.19
CA LYS A 148 1.13 1.65 3.99
C LYS A 148 1.85 2.21 5.21
N GLN A 149 2.62 3.28 5.06
CA GLN A 149 3.31 3.93 6.18
C GLN A 149 2.34 4.50 7.20
N VAL A 150 1.27 5.16 6.76
CA VAL A 150 0.22 5.67 7.64
C VAL A 150 -0.41 4.54 8.45
N ARG A 151 -0.77 3.43 7.80
CA ARG A 151 -1.32 2.25 8.50
C ARG A 151 -0.34 1.66 9.49
N PHE A 152 0.94 1.58 9.14
CA PHE A 152 1.99 1.13 10.06
C PHE A 152 2.02 2.01 11.32
N PHE A 153 2.11 3.33 11.17
CA PHE A 153 2.15 4.24 12.31
C PHE A 153 0.85 4.21 13.14
N GLN A 154 -0.31 4.09 12.50
CA GLN A 154 -1.58 3.91 13.21
C GLN A 154 -1.55 2.66 14.10
N SER A 155 -1.09 1.52 13.58
CA SER A 155 -0.94 0.28 14.36
C SER A 155 0.09 0.42 15.48
N SER A 156 1.25 1.02 15.22
CA SER A 156 2.28 1.24 16.24
C SER A 156 1.80 2.14 17.37
N VAL A 157 1.07 3.21 17.04
CA VAL A 157 0.50 4.13 18.03
C VAL A 157 -0.58 3.43 18.86
N ALA A 158 -1.46 2.64 18.23
CA ALA A 158 -2.47 1.86 18.94
C ALA A 158 -1.83 0.86 19.92
N GLN A 159 -0.75 0.19 19.51
CA GLN A 159 0.01 -0.72 20.38
C GLN A 159 0.65 0.03 21.56
N ALA A 160 1.33 1.15 21.30
CA ALA A 160 1.95 1.94 22.36
C ALA A 160 0.93 2.45 23.39
N PHE A 161 -0.28 2.80 22.96
CA PHE A 161 -1.36 3.16 23.88
C PHE A 161 -1.83 1.96 24.71
N ALA A 162 -2.00 0.78 24.11
CA ALA A 162 -2.36 -0.43 24.83
C ALA A 162 -1.30 -0.82 25.88
N GLU A 163 -0.02 -0.72 25.52
CA GLU A 163 1.10 -0.97 26.44
C GLU A 163 1.10 0.04 27.60
N ARG A 164 0.96 1.34 27.29
CA ARG A 164 0.87 2.40 28.31
C ARG A 164 -0.29 2.14 29.27
N ASP A 165 -1.48 1.84 28.76
CA ASP A 165 -2.67 1.64 29.57
C ASP A 165 -2.53 0.39 30.47
N SER A 166 -1.89 -0.67 29.96
CA SER A 166 -1.53 -1.85 30.77
C SER A 166 -0.55 -1.50 31.90
N SER A 167 0.54 -0.79 31.59
CA SER A 167 1.51 -0.37 32.61
C SER A 167 0.92 0.59 33.65
N LEU A 168 0.01 1.48 33.23
CA LEU A 168 -0.67 2.40 34.12
C LEU A 168 -1.56 1.64 35.12
N MET A 169 -2.34 0.67 34.64
CA MET A 169 -3.17 -0.18 35.50
C MET A 169 -2.31 -0.96 36.52
N GLU A 170 -1.17 -1.52 36.08
CA GLU A 170 -0.24 -2.21 36.98
C GLU A 170 0.34 -1.29 38.05
N CYS A 171 0.70 -0.06 37.67
CA CYS A 171 1.20 0.97 38.57
C CYS A 171 0.16 1.38 39.61
N GLU A 172 -1.09 1.62 39.21
CA GLU A 172 -2.20 1.93 40.12
C GLU A 172 -2.41 0.79 41.13
N LYS A 173 -2.42 -0.45 40.66
CA LYS A 173 -2.54 -1.63 41.53
C LYS A 173 -1.36 -1.79 42.48
N ALA A 174 -0.15 -1.41 42.07
CA ALA A 174 1.03 -1.43 42.94
C ALA A 174 0.91 -0.35 44.04
N LYS A 175 0.48 0.85 43.66
CA LYS A 175 0.23 1.96 44.59
C LYS A 175 -0.83 1.62 45.64
N GLU A 176 -1.94 1.01 45.25
CA GLU A 176 -2.97 0.56 46.20
C GLU A 176 -2.42 -0.43 47.24
N ARG A 177 -1.54 -1.34 46.81
CA ARG A 177 -0.88 -2.30 47.72
C ARG A 177 0.11 -1.62 48.65
N GLU A 178 0.90 -0.69 48.13
CA GLU A 178 1.83 0.12 48.94
C GLU A 178 1.05 0.89 50.01
N GLU A 179 -0.01 1.60 49.65
CA GLU A 179 -0.87 2.34 50.60
C GLU A 179 -1.50 1.42 51.66
N ALA A 180 -1.84 0.18 51.30
CA ALA A 180 -2.32 -0.82 52.26
C ALA A 180 -1.22 -1.29 53.22
N VAL A 181 0.01 -1.45 52.73
CA VAL A 181 1.17 -1.81 53.57
C VAL A 181 1.56 -0.66 54.48
N SER A 182 1.61 0.58 53.99
CA SER A 182 1.92 1.76 54.79
C SER A 182 0.93 1.97 55.94
N ARG A 183 -0.37 1.71 55.71
CA ARG A 183 -1.37 1.71 56.79
C ARG A 183 -1.06 0.68 57.89
N LYS A 184 -0.77 -0.57 57.50
CA LYS A 184 -0.40 -1.62 58.46
C LYS A 184 0.90 -1.30 59.20
N PHE A 185 1.86 -0.66 58.53
CA PHE A 185 3.11 -0.25 59.14
C PHE A 185 2.90 0.84 60.20
N ALA A 186 2.05 1.83 59.92
CA ALA A 186 1.67 2.85 60.90
C ALA A 186 1.03 2.22 62.16
N ASP A 187 0.13 1.24 61.99
CA ASP A 187 -0.45 0.49 63.13
C ASP A 187 0.63 -0.23 63.95
N PHE A 188 1.64 -0.83 63.29
CA PHE A 188 2.76 -1.47 63.99
C PHE A 188 3.66 -0.47 64.73
N GLU A 189 3.92 0.71 64.15
CA GLU A 189 4.69 1.78 64.80
C GLU A 189 3.96 2.33 66.04
N GLU A 190 2.64 2.49 65.97
CA GLU A 190 1.82 2.89 67.13
C GLU A 190 1.93 1.86 68.25
N ARG A 191 1.72 0.58 67.95
CA ARG A 191 1.87 -0.51 68.93
C ARG A 191 3.28 -0.61 69.52
N MET A 192 4.32 -0.37 68.71
CA MET A 192 5.69 -0.32 69.24
C MET A 192 5.88 0.82 70.24
N ARG A 193 5.32 2.00 69.97
CA ARG A 193 5.38 3.13 70.91
C ARG A 193 4.63 2.83 72.20
N GLU A 194 3.47 2.19 72.13
CA GLU A 194 2.72 1.75 73.30
C GLU A 194 3.55 0.79 74.17
N TYR A 195 4.10 -0.28 73.57
CA TYR A 195 4.95 -1.22 74.31
C TYR A 195 6.21 -0.57 74.87
N GLN A 196 6.81 0.38 74.16
CA GLN A 196 7.97 1.11 74.65
C GLN A 196 7.62 1.96 75.88
N SER A 197 6.48 2.64 75.87
CA SER A 197 5.97 3.38 77.03
C SER A 197 5.74 2.47 78.24
N GLU A 198 5.09 1.33 78.02
CA GLU A 198 4.81 0.35 79.08
C GLU A 198 6.09 -0.25 79.67
N ILE A 199 7.11 -0.50 78.83
CA ILE A 199 8.44 -0.93 79.29
C ILE A 199 9.10 0.14 80.16
N ASP A 200 9.00 1.41 79.77
CA ASP A 200 9.65 2.51 80.51
C ASP A 200 8.92 2.78 81.84
N GLU A 201 7.60 2.71 81.88
CA GLU A 201 6.80 2.72 83.12
C GLU A 201 7.19 1.56 84.06
N GLN A 202 7.32 0.35 83.51
CA GLN A 202 7.71 -0.82 84.29
C GLN A 202 9.14 -0.69 84.86
N LYS A 203 10.07 -0.09 84.11
CA LYS A 203 11.43 0.22 84.61
C LYS A 203 11.37 1.20 85.79
N HIS A 204 10.60 2.29 85.66
CA HIS A 204 10.45 3.25 86.74
C HIS A 204 9.91 2.61 88.03
N LEU A 205 8.87 1.78 87.90
CA LEU A 205 8.31 1.05 89.04
C LEU A 205 9.35 0.11 89.68
N ASN A 206 10.14 -0.57 88.86
CA ASN A 206 11.19 -1.45 89.35
C ASN A 206 12.30 -0.68 90.08
N ASP A 207 12.71 0.48 89.54
CA ASP A 207 13.69 1.37 90.19
C ASP A 207 13.18 1.88 91.54
N ASP A 208 11.89 2.22 91.64
CA ASP A 208 11.27 2.65 92.91
C ASP A 208 11.20 1.50 93.93
N LEU A 209 10.75 0.31 93.52
CA LEU A 209 10.73 -0.88 94.38
C LEU A 209 12.14 -1.25 94.86
N GLN A 210 13.15 -1.11 93.98
CA GLN A 210 14.53 -1.39 94.33
C GLN A 210 15.07 -0.36 95.35
N ARG A 211 14.66 0.91 95.25
CA ARG A 211 14.97 1.95 96.24
C ARG A 211 14.33 1.64 97.59
N GLU A 212 13.02 1.37 97.63
CA GLU A 212 12.30 1.00 98.86
C GLU A 212 12.93 -0.23 99.53
N LEU A 213 13.30 -1.24 98.74
CA LEU A 213 13.97 -2.44 99.24
C LEU A 213 15.32 -2.10 99.90
N THR A 214 16.09 -1.18 99.33
CA THR A 214 17.37 -0.74 99.92
C THR A 214 17.18 0.06 101.21
N GLU A 215 16.18 0.94 101.27
CA GLU A 215 15.85 1.71 102.47
C GLU A 215 15.38 0.80 103.61
N LEU A 216 14.48 -0.15 103.31
CA LEU A 216 13.98 -1.10 104.28
C LEU A 216 15.10 -2.01 104.80
N LYS A 217 16.02 -2.45 103.94
CA LYS A 217 17.23 -3.18 104.35
C LYS A 217 18.09 -2.34 105.29
N ALA A 218 18.34 -1.07 104.98
CA ALA A 218 19.12 -0.18 105.83
C ALA A 218 18.44 0.08 107.18
N HIS A 219 17.11 0.27 107.19
CA HIS A 219 16.33 0.45 108.41
C HIS A 219 16.32 -0.82 109.28
N THR A 220 16.20 -1.98 108.64
CA THR A 220 16.31 -3.28 109.31
C THR A 220 17.69 -3.42 109.94
N GLU A 221 18.78 -3.11 109.21
CA GLU A 221 20.14 -3.16 109.74
C GLU A 221 20.36 -2.20 110.93
N LEU A 222 19.81 -0.98 110.86
CA LEU A 222 19.82 -0.04 111.97
C LEU A 222 19.08 -0.57 113.20
N SER A 223 17.88 -1.12 112.99
CA SER A 223 17.08 -1.73 114.07
C SER A 223 17.81 -2.89 114.72
N LEU A 224 18.45 -3.75 113.93
CA LEU A 224 19.31 -4.83 114.41
C LEU A 224 20.47 -4.29 115.27
N LYS A 225 21.15 -3.23 114.83
CA LYS A 225 22.21 -2.58 115.62
C LYS A 225 21.70 -2.02 116.94
N VAL A 226 20.49 -1.43 116.96
CA VAL A 226 19.85 -0.92 118.17
C VAL A 226 19.56 -2.07 119.14
N ILE A 227 18.89 -3.13 118.68
CA ILE A 227 18.59 -4.34 119.46
C ILE A 227 19.86 -4.89 120.10
N LEU A 228 20.93 -5.05 119.30
CA LEU A 228 22.21 -5.56 119.80
C LEU A 228 22.82 -4.65 120.87
N LYS A 229 22.80 -3.31 120.68
CA LYS A 229 23.29 -2.36 121.70
C LYS A 229 22.51 -2.41 123.00
N PHE A 230 21.17 -2.46 122.94
CA PHE A 230 20.34 -2.57 124.13
C PHE A 230 20.58 -3.90 124.85
N TYR A 231 20.70 -4.99 124.09
CA TYR A 231 21.07 -6.30 124.64
C TYR A 231 22.44 -6.25 125.32
N ASP A 232 23.45 -5.68 124.67
CA ASP A 232 24.81 -5.52 125.24
C ASP A 232 24.80 -4.69 126.53
N LEU A 233 24.03 -3.59 126.58
CA LEU A 233 23.89 -2.76 127.78
C LEU A 233 23.29 -3.55 128.94
N ARG A 234 22.20 -4.28 128.70
CA ARG A 234 21.60 -5.17 129.69
C ARG A 234 22.60 -6.22 130.18
N CYS A 235 23.38 -6.80 129.28
CA CYS A 235 24.36 -7.84 129.61
C CYS A 235 25.52 -7.34 130.49
N ARG A 236 25.82 -6.03 130.51
CA ARG A 236 26.89 -5.46 131.34
C ARG A 236 26.61 -5.62 132.84
N ASP A 237 25.34 -5.52 133.24
CA ASP A 237 24.94 -5.58 134.64
C ASP A 237 24.48 -6.99 135.06
N SER A 238 23.98 -7.81 134.13
CA SER A 238 23.35 -9.12 134.44
C SER A 238 24.03 -10.36 133.85
N GLY A 239 25.13 -10.25 133.09
CA GLY A 239 25.94 -11.39 132.62
C GLY A 239 25.22 -12.38 131.70
N CYS A 240 24.69 -11.93 130.55
CA CYS A 240 23.93 -12.81 129.64
C CYS A 240 24.78 -13.43 128.50
N SER A 241 24.25 -14.49 127.87
CA SER A 241 24.92 -15.26 126.82
C SER A 241 24.93 -14.55 125.46
N SER A 242 26.07 -14.63 124.76
CA SER A 242 26.31 -14.02 123.44
C SER A 242 25.78 -14.86 122.27
N SER A 243 25.51 -16.15 122.48
CA SER A 243 25.22 -17.13 121.41
C SER A 243 23.75 -17.21 120.96
N LEU A 244 22.89 -16.33 121.49
CA LEU A 244 21.45 -16.31 121.16
C LEU A 244 21.20 -15.65 119.79
N THR A 245 20.14 -16.09 119.13
CA THR A 245 19.62 -15.46 117.89
C THR A 245 19.10 -14.05 118.17
N ILE A 246 18.97 -13.23 117.13
CA ILE A 246 18.48 -11.85 117.26
C ILE A 246 17.03 -11.84 117.80
N GLU A 247 16.20 -12.75 117.34
CA GLU A 247 14.79 -12.89 117.71
C GLU A 247 14.65 -13.24 119.21
N GLU A 248 15.52 -14.12 119.72
CA GLU A 248 15.61 -14.45 121.15
C GLU A 248 16.08 -13.25 121.97
N LYS A 249 17.10 -12.51 121.51
CA LYS A 249 17.57 -11.27 122.14
C LYS A 249 16.48 -10.21 122.22
N CYS A 250 15.69 -10.03 121.15
CA CYS A 250 14.53 -9.13 121.14
C CYS A 250 13.46 -9.55 122.14
N SER A 251 13.10 -10.83 122.16
CA SER A 251 12.06 -11.37 123.04
C SER A 251 12.41 -11.16 124.51
N ILE A 252 13.70 -11.32 124.86
CA ILE A 252 14.23 -11.05 126.19
C ILE A 252 14.13 -9.57 126.56
N LEU A 253 14.53 -8.66 125.67
CA LEU A 253 14.44 -7.20 125.87
C LEU A 253 13.00 -6.72 126.04
N LEU A 254 12.06 -7.24 125.22
CA LEU A 254 10.65 -6.88 125.29
C LEU A 254 9.95 -7.38 126.56
N GLY A 255 10.47 -8.45 127.18
CA GLY A 255 9.95 -9.01 128.43
C GLY A 255 10.51 -8.37 129.71
N ASP A 256 11.35 -7.32 129.60
CA ASP A 256 11.88 -6.62 130.77
C ASP A 256 10.84 -5.80 131.52
N SER A 257 10.95 -5.78 132.85
CA SER A 257 10.22 -4.82 133.69
C SER A 257 10.77 -3.41 133.49
N ALA A 258 9.92 -2.39 133.62
CA ALA A 258 10.30 -0.98 133.46
C ALA A 258 11.39 -0.53 134.45
N ASP A 259 11.51 -1.20 135.61
CA ASP A 259 12.50 -0.88 136.64
C ASP A 259 13.94 -1.15 136.17
N ASN A 260 14.13 -2.17 135.31
CA ASN A 260 15.43 -2.55 134.73
C ASN A 260 16.02 -1.50 133.78
N TRP A 261 15.22 -0.52 133.35
CA TRP A 261 15.62 0.53 132.40
C TRP A 261 15.57 1.94 133.01
N SER A 262 15.48 2.06 134.33
CA SER A 262 15.44 3.34 135.03
C SER A 262 16.86 3.92 135.23
N PHE A 263 17.08 5.14 134.73
CA PHE A 263 18.26 5.92 135.12
C PHE A 263 17.98 6.54 136.49
N SER A 264 18.68 6.08 137.53
CA SER A 264 18.63 6.69 138.86
C SER A 264 19.16 8.14 138.76
N SER A 265 18.23 9.10 138.81
CA SER A 265 18.48 10.55 138.80
C SER A 265 19.18 11.08 140.06
N ASP A 266 19.67 10.21 140.94
CA ASP A 266 20.16 10.57 142.28
C ASP A 266 21.69 10.72 142.38
N GLY A 267 22.39 10.86 141.24
CA GLY A 267 23.82 11.17 141.20
C GLY A 267 24.10 12.34 140.27
N GLY A 268 24.27 13.54 140.81
CA GLY A 268 24.42 14.78 140.05
C GLY A 268 25.52 14.76 138.98
N THR A 269 25.13 14.59 137.72
CA THR A 269 25.80 15.22 136.57
C THR A 269 24.72 15.64 135.57
N SER A 270 24.35 16.92 135.63
CA SER A 270 23.29 17.50 134.79
C SER A 270 23.61 17.37 133.29
N THR A 271 22.69 16.78 132.54
CA THR A 271 22.67 16.59 131.07
C THR A 271 22.82 17.92 130.29
N LEU A 272 22.69 19.06 130.97
CA LEU A 272 22.89 20.40 130.42
C LEU A 272 24.36 20.73 130.03
N LYS A 273 25.36 19.94 130.46
CA LYS A 273 26.76 20.18 130.05
C LYS A 273 27.17 19.56 128.70
N TYR A 274 26.40 18.62 128.15
CA TYR A 274 26.74 17.97 126.87
C TYR A 274 26.23 18.75 125.64
N ILE A 275 25.24 19.63 125.83
CA ILE A 275 24.58 20.37 124.74
C ILE A 275 25.27 21.73 124.46
N VAL A 276 26.11 22.22 125.37
CA VAL A 276 26.73 23.57 125.25
C VAL A 276 28.08 23.58 124.54
N ASN A 277 28.72 22.42 124.30
CA ASN A 277 30.03 22.34 123.65
C ASN A 277 29.98 21.51 122.35
N HIS A 278 29.19 21.93 121.38
CA HIS A 278 29.57 21.79 119.97
C HIS A 278 28.83 22.82 119.10
N PRO A 279 29.51 23.87 118.62
CA PRO A 279 28.96 24.73 117.58
C PRO A 279 28.94 23.94 116.26
N TYR A 280 27.75 23.77 115.69
CA TYR A 280 27.58 23.51 114.26
C TYR A 280 27.97 24.78 113.48
N PRO A 281 28.83 24.70 112.47
CA PRO A 281 28.73 25.55 111.29
C PRO A 281 27.73 24.94 110.30
N LEU A 282 27.01 25.83 109.64
CA LEU A 282 26.10 25.64 108.50
C LEU A 282 26.71 24.83 107.35
#